data_AF-A0A512J494-F1
#
_entry.id   AF-A0A512J494-F1
#
_cell.length_a   1.000
_cell.length_b   1.000
_cell.length_c   1.000
_cell.angle_alpha   90.00
_cell.angle_beta   90.00
_cell.angle_gamma   90.00
#
_symmetry.space_group_name_H-M   'P 1'
#
loop_
_entity.id
_entity.type
_entity.pdbx_description
1 polymer ?
#
loop_
_entity_poly.entity_id
_entity_poly.type
_entity_poly.pdbx_seq_one_letter_code
_entity_poly.pdbx_strand_id
1 'polypeptide(L)'
;MGTVHPFPPRKPAAEIDVRTAIEDAAQAALDTADCLIALLDDMDGDTDREDGGDAEPSLGAPEGHTSQIAWLRGSDTDGELDQPLETRS
;
A
#
# COMPACT_ATOMS: atom_id res chain seq x y z
N MET A 1 -54.59 -11.49 53.15
CA MET A 1 -54.46 -10.88 51.82
C MET A 1 -53.01 -10.50 51.59
N GLY A 2 -52.39 -10.92 50.49
CA GLY A 2 -51.02 -10.54 50.15
C GLY A 2 -50.99 -9.25 49.33
N THR A 3 -50.06 -8.36 49.62
CA THR A 3 -49.86 -7.10 48.90
C THR A 3 -49.19 -7.35 47.55
N VAL A 4 -49.78 -6.85 46.47
CA VAL A 4 -49.19 -6.89 45.12
C VAL A 4 -48.30 -5.66 44.96
N HIS A 5 -47.03 -5.87 44.61
CA HIS A 5 -46.10 -4.80 44.27
C HIS A 5 -46.04 -4.63 42.75
N PRO A 6 -46.53 -3.49 42.19
CA PRO A 6 -46.44 -3.22 40.77
C PRO A 6 -45.02 -2.78 40.40
N PHE A 7 -44.49 -3.34 39.31
CA PHE A 7 -43.28 -2.82 38.67
C PHE A 7 -43.66 -1.63 37.77
N PRO A 8 -43.00 -0.46 37.92
CA PRO A 8 -43.25 0.66 37.03
C PRO A 8 -42.78 0.33 35.61
N PRO A 9 -43.46 0.86 34.57
CA PRO A 9 -42.97 0.73 33.20
C PRO A 9 -41.58 1.35 33.10
N ARG A 10 -40.66 0.65 32.43
CA ARG A 10 -39.37 1.24 32.06
C ARG A 10 -39.67 2.47 31.21
N LYS A 11 -39.19 3.65 31.64
CA LYS A 11 -39.08 4.79 30.73
C LYS A 11 -38.23 4.33 29.54
N PRO A 12 -38.65 4.56 28.28
CA PRO A 12 -37.74 4.38 27.18
C PRO A 12 -36.55 5.28 27.47
N ALA A 13 -35.35 4.68 27.55
CA ALA A 13 -34.13 5.46 27.44
C ALA A 13 -34.28 6.28 26.16
N ALA A 14 -33.94 7.56 26.18
CA ALA A 14 -33.97 8.39 24.98
C ALA A 14 -33.29 7.59 23.85
N GLU A 15 -34.11 7.07 22.93
CA GLU A 15 -33.65 6.26 21.83
C GLU A 15 -32.92 7.25 20.93
N ILE A 16 -31.59 7.32 21.08
CA ILE A 16 -30.77 7.72 19.95
C ILE A 16 -31.22 6.79 18.84
N ASP A 17 -31.78 7.35 17.77
CA ASP A 17 -32.07 6.57 16.58
C ASP A 17 -30.73 6.03 16.08
N VAL A 18 -30.46 4.77 16.43
CA VAL A 18 -29.18 4.10 16.15
C VAL A 18 -28.91 4.13 14.65
N ARG A 19 -29.97 4.11 13.82
CA ARG A 19 -29.83 4.28 12.38
C ARG A 19 -29.24 5.64 12.04
N THR A 20 -29.84 6.72 12.52
CA THR A 20 -29.34 8.09 12.29
C THR A 20 -27.91 8.24 12.78
N ALA A 21 -27.58 7.70 13.96
CA ALA A 21 -26.21 7.75 14.48
C ALA A 21 -25.20 7.00 13.60
N ILE A 22 -25.60 5.86 13.01
CA ILE A 22 -24.76 5.12 12.05
C ILE A 22 -24.59 5.91 10.75
N GLU A 23 -25.67 6.51 10.24
CA GLU A 23 -25.65 7.31 9.01
C GLU A 23 -24.73 8.53 9.16
N ASP A 24 -24.84 9.26 10.27
CA ASP A 24 -23.98 10.42 10.56
C ASP A 24 -22.50 10.02 10.69
N ALA A 25 -22.23 8.90 11.38
CA ALA A 25 -20.86 8.38 11.52
C ALA A 25 -20.28 7.92 10.17
N ALA A 26 -21.09 7.30 9.32
CA ALA A 26 -20.69 6.88 7.98
C ALA A 26 -20.37 8.08 7.10
N GLN A 27 -21.18 9.14 7.14
CA GLN A 27 -20.92 10.36 6.38
C GLN A 27 -19.62 11.03 6.82
N ALA A 28 -19.41 11.19 8.13
CA ALA A 28 -18.17 11.76 8.66
C ALA A 28 -16.93 10.94 8.27
N ALA A 29 -17.05 9.61 8.21
CA ALA A 29 -15.97 8.73 7.77
C ALA A 29 -15.66 8.90 6.27
N LEU A 30 -16.68 9.04 5.42
CA LEU A 30 -16.52 9.32 3.99
C LEU A 30 -15.83 10.67 3.75
N ASP A 31 -16.29 11.72 4.43
CA ASP A 31 -15.70 13.06 4.32
C ASP A 31 -14.22 13.05 4.74
N THR A 32 -13.88 12.26 5.77
CA THR A 32 -12.49 12.07 6.22
C THR A 32 -11.67 11.32 5.18
N ALA A 33 -12.23 10.28 4.55
CA ALA A 33 -11.56 9.52 3.51
C ALA A 33 -11.25 10.40 2.29
N ASP A 34 -12.20 11.23 1.85
CA ASP A 34 -12.00 12.16 0.72
C ASP A 34 -10.88 13.17 1.01
N CYS A 35 -10.81 13.69 2.23
CA CYS A 35 -9.72 14.58 2.66
C CYS A 35 -8.35 13.89 2.62
N LEU A 36 -8.27 12.63 3.07
CA LEU A 36 -7.03 11.85 3.02
C LEU A 36 -6.60 11.55 1.57
N ILE A 37 -7.53 11.21 0.69
CA ILE A 37 -7.25 10.99 -0.73
C ILE A 37 -6.71 12.26 -1.37
N ALA A 38 -7.39 13.40 -1.16
CA ALA A 38 -6.93 14.69 -1.69
C ALA A 38 -5.54 15.07 -1.18
N LEU A 39 -5.22 14.78 0.09
CA LEU A 39 -3.89 14.99 0.65
C LEU A 39 -2.84 14.07 0.00
N LEU A 40 -3.17 12.80 -0.21
CA LEU A 40 -2.26 11.85 -0.86
C LEU A 40 -2.00 12.25 -2.32
N ASP A 41 -3.02 12.69 -3.05
CA ASP A 41 -2.88 13.19 -4.42
C ASP A 41 -1.98 14.44 -4.49
N ASP A 42 -2.08 15.35 -3.52
CA ASP A 42 -1.19 16.52 -3.43
C ASP A 42 0.27 16.11 -3.14
N MET A 43 0.46 15.03 -2.37
CA MET A 43 1.77 14.49 -2.03
C MET A 43 2.43 13.68 -3.15
N ASP A 44 1.66 13.05 -4.05
CA ASP A 44 2.19 12.17 -5.10
C ASP A 44 3.04 12.94 -6.14
N GLY A 45 2.95 14.27 -6.14
CA GLY A 45 3.79 15.14 -6.95
C GLY A 45 3.55 14.95 -8.46
N ASP A 46 4.52 15.35 -9.27
CA ASP A 46 4.46 15.18 -10.73
C ASP A 46 5.17 13.88 -11.11
N THR A 47 4.40 12.83 -11.45
CA THR A 47 4.93 11.52 -11.88
C THR A 47 5.80 11.63 -13.12
N ASP A 48 5.60 12.66 -13.95
CA ASP A 48 6.39 12.91 -15.15
C ASP A 48 7.66 13.75 -14.85
N ARG A 49 7.88 14.14 -13.59
CA ARG A 49 9.05 14.89 -13.15
C ARG A 49 10.20 13.96 -12.78
N GLU A 50 10.88 13.44 -13.79
CA GLU A 50 12.22 12.85 -13.63
C GLU A 50 13.27 13.95 -13.41
N ASP A 51 14.04 13.85 -12.31
CA ASP A 51 15.23 14.67 -12.12
C ASP A 51 16.37 14.10 -12.95
N GLY A 52 16.61 14.68 -14.12
CA GLY A 52 17.64 14.19 -15.04
C GLY A 52 17.17 13.91 -16.47
N GLY A 53 15.97 14.36 -16.88
CA GLY A 53 15.47 14.22 -18.25
C GLY A 53 16.57 14.40 -19.31
N ASP A 54 16.65 13.49 -20.28
CA ASP A 54 17.69 13.38 -21.32
C ASP A 54 19.17 13.28 -20.87
N ALA A 55 19.46 13.53 -19.58
CA ALA A 55 20.80 13.58 -19.00
C ALA A 55 21.20 12.27 -18.30
N GLU A 56 20.24 11.37 -18.07
CA GLU A 56 20.55 10.00 -17.67
C GLU A 56 21.21 9.25 -18.85
N PRO A 57 22.35 8.57 -18.62
CA PRO A 57 22.91 7.69 -19.63
C PRO A 57 21.90 6.59 -19.95
N SER A 58 21.78 6.21 -21.23
CA SER A 58 20.88 5.11 -21.59
C SER A 58 21.23 3.86 -20.78
N LEU A 59 20.24 3.04 -20.39
CA LEU A 59 20.45 1.83 -19.56
C LEU A 59 21.48 0.83 -20.16
N GLY A 60 21.86 1.02 -21.42
CA GLY A 60 22.93 0.27 -22.11
C GLY A 60 24.15 1.10 -22.51
N ALA A 61 24.27 2.36 -22.10
CA ALA A 61 25.46 3.18 -22.34
C ALA A 61 26.59 2.69 -21.43
N PRO A 62 27.67 2.13 -21.99
CA PRO A 62 28.77 1.70 -21.16
C PRO A 62 29.54 2.92 -20.65
N GLU A 63 29.49 3.16 -19.34
CA GLU A 63 30.34 4.09 -18.59
C GLU A 63 31.80 3.58 -18.49
N GLY A 64 32.15 2.55 -19.26
CA GLY A 64 33.48 1.96 -19.32
C GLY A 64 33.70 0.80 -18.33
N HIS A 65 32.68 0.40 -17.57
CA HIS A 65 32.79 -0.74 -16.66
C HIS A 65 32.74 -2.08 -17.44
N THR A 66 33.66 -2.99 -17.12
CA THR A 66 33.80 -4.28 -17.81
C THR A 66 32.51 -5.11 -17.82
N SER A 67 31.72 -5.04 -16.75
CA SER A 67 30.42 -5.72 -16.63
C SER A 67 29.37 -5.17 -17.63
N GLN A 68 29.34 -3.86 -17.87
CA GLN A 68 28.41 -3.23 -18.80
C GLN A 68 28.72 -3.62 -20.26
N ILE A 69 30.00 -3.74 -20.61
CA ILE A 69 30.43 -4.21 -21.94
C ILE A 69 30.01 -5.65 -22.18
N ALA A 70 30.08 -6.50 -21.15
CA ALA A 70 29.65 -7.90 -21.24
C ALA A 70 28.13 -8.01 -21.47
N TRP A 71 27.33 -7.19 -20.78
CA TRP A 71 25.87 -7.14 -20.98
C TRP A 71 25.48 -6.57 -22.36
N LEU A 72 26.15 -5.51 -22.84
CA LEU A 72 25.87 -4.91 -24.14
C LEU A 72 26.17 -5.86 -25.32
N ARG A 73 27.27 -6.62 -25.24
CA ARG A 73 27.65 -7.57 -26.30
C ARG A 73 26.82 -8.86 -26.27
N GLY A 74 26.15 -9.13 -25.15
CA GLY A 74 25.57 -10.43 -24.85
C GLY A 74 26.67 -11.46 -24.55
N SER A 75 26.38 -12.37 -23.62
CA SER A 75 27.14 -13.59 -23.40
C SER A 75 26.17 -14.75 -23.60
N ASP A 76 26.52 -15.70 -24.46
CA ASP A 76 25.80 -16.96 -24.65
C ASP A 76 26.27 -18.04 -23.68
N THR A 77 27.20 -17.70 -22.78
CA THR A 77 27.73 -18.60 -21.77
C THR A 77 26.91 -18.49 -20.49
N ASP A 78 25.99 -19.43 -20.28
CA ASP A 78 25.21 -19.64 -19.05
C ASP A 78 25.82 -20.73 -18.15
N GLY A 79 27.14 -20.89 -18.21
CA GLY A 79 27.85 -21.95 -17.51
C GLY A 79 27.72 -21.86 -15.99
N GLU A 80 26.77 -22.60 -15.42
CA GLU A 80 26.80 -22.98 -14.01
C GLU A 80 28.08 -23.77 -13.77
N LEU A 81 28.91 -23.32 -12.82
CA LEU A 81 30.12 -24.03 -12.43
C LEU A 81 29.71 -25.37 -11.81
N ASP A 82 29.76 -26.44 -12.61
CA ASP A 82 29.59 -27.81 -12.16
C ASP A 82 30.76 -28.15 -11.21
N GLN A 83 30.52 -27.99 -9.91
CA GLN A 83 31.47 -28.38 -8.88
C GLN A 83 31.55 -29.91 -8.90
N PRO A 84 32.72 -30.52 -9.17
CA PRO A 84 32.80 -31.97 -9.17
C PRO A 84 32.50 -32.51 -7.77
N LEU A 85 31.52 -33.41 -7.69
CA LEU A 85 31.26 -34.22 -6.51
C LEU A 85 32.45 -35.16 -6.28
N GLU A 86 33.50 -34.66 -5.62
CA GLU A 86 34.58 -35.51 -5.14
C GLU A 86 34.00 -36.45 -4.07
N THR A 87 33.92 -37.71 -4.47
CA THR A 87 33.32 -38.80 -3.74
C THR A 87 34.21 -39.16 -2.56
N ARG A 88 33.61 -39.18 -1.37
CA ARG A 88 34.20 -39.73 -0.15
C ARG A 88 34.77 -41.13 -0.40
N SER A 89 36.04 -41.34 -0.07
CA SER A 89 36.60 -42.61 0.39
C SER A 89 37.76 -42.37 1.34
#